data_AF-A0A924WTK2-F1
#
_entry.id   AF-A0A924WTK2-F1
#
_cell.length_a   1.000
_cell.length_b   1.000
_cell.length_c   1.000
_cell.angle_alpha   90.00
_cell.angle_beta   90.00
_cell.angle_gamma   90.00
#
_symmetry.space_group_name_H-M   'P 1'
#
loop_
_entity.id
_entity.type
_entity.pdbx_description
1 polymer ?
#
loop_
_entity_poly.entity_id
_entity_poly.type
_entity_poly.pdbx_seq_one_letter_code
_entity_poly.pdbx_strand_id
1 'polypeptide(L)'
;MKFTIFQNSRQGPRPYNQDRLAYSYSKDALLLVVADGMGGHKNGEIAAQLAVTTMTEAFQRLAVPTLSSPAKFLIENIQQV
;
A
#
# COMPACT_ATOMS: atom_id res chain seq x y z
N MET A 1 -13.33 1.33 15.14
CA MET A 1 -12.00 1.75 15.65
C MET A 1 -11.90 3.28 15.67
N LYS A 2 -11.15 3.91 16.59
CA LYS A 2 -10.83 5.36 16.56
C LYS A 2 -9.32 5.55 16.38
N PHE A 3 -8.91 6.19 15.30
CA PHE A 3 -7.51 6.47 14.99
C PHE A 3 -7.40 7.75 14.16
N THR A 4 -6.19 8.31 14.10
CA THR A 4 -5.84 9.42 13.20
C THR A 4 -4.71 8.96 12.30
N ILE A 5 -4.82 9.27 11.01
CA ILE A 5 -3.79 8.93 10.02
C ILE A 5 -3.08 10.22 9.62
N PHE A 6 -1.75 10.15 9.53
CA PHE A 6 -0.91 11.16 8.93
C PHE A 6 -0.08 10.52 7.82
N GLN A 7 -0.03 11.15 6.66
CA GLN A 7 0.77 10.69 5.52
C GLN A 7 1.67 11.82 5.04
N ASN A 8 2.91 11.47 4.73
CA ASN A 8 3.88 12.40 4.16
C ASN A 8 4.88 11.61 3.31
N SER A 9 5.12 12.08 2.09
CA SER A 9 6.19 11.60 1.23
C SER A 9 6.88 12.80 0.61
N ARG A 10 8.21 12.77 0.54
CA ARG A 10 9.03 13.88 0.08
C ARG A 10 9.95 13.39 -1.03
N GLN A 11 9.95 14.08 -2.16
CA GLN A 11 10.83 13.80 -3.29
C GLN A 11 12.32 13.93 -2.95
N GLY A 12 12.67 14.88 -2.08
CA GLY A 12 14.07 15.23 -1.81
C GLY A 12 14.79 15.76 -3.07
N PRO A 13 16.09 15.46 -3.26
CA PRO A 13 16.90 16.00 -4.35
C PRO A 13 16.73 15.24 -5.69
N ARG A 14 15.89 14.20 -5.73
CA ARG A 14 15.66 13.39 -6.94
C ARG A 14 14.82 14.19 -7.95
N PRO A 15 14.88 13.87 -9.26
CA PRO A 15 14.04 14.53 -10.27
C PRO A 15 12.56 14.16 -10.13
N TYR A 16 12.25 12.97 -9.62
CA TYR A 16 10.89 12.47 -9.42
C TYR A 16 10.80 11.66 -8.13
N ASN A 17 9.61 11.66 -7.52
CA ASN A 17 9.31 10.82 -6.36
C ASN A 17 8.67 9.49 -6.80
N GLN A 18 9.38 8.39 -6.53
CA GLN A 18 8.94 7.04 -6.87
C GLN A 18 8.29 6.31 -5.69
N ASP A 19 8.19 6.97 -4.53
CA ASP A 19 7.46 6.46 -3.37
C ASP A 19 5.95 6.56 -3.58
N ARG A 20 5.21 5.59 -3.07
CA ARG A 20 3.74 5.63 -2.96
C ARG A 20 3.31 5.20 -1.56
N LEU A 21 2.31 5.93 -1.04
CA LEU A 21 1.71 5.69 0.27
C LEU A 21 0.20 5.55 0.10
N ALA A 22 -0.40 4.59 0.80
CA ALA A 22 -1.84 4.44 0.86
C ALA A 22 -2.27 3.88 2.22
N TYR A 23 -3.55 4.04 2.53
CA TYR A 23 -4.19 3.35 3.63
C TYR A 23 -5.58 2.88 3.21
N SER A 24 -6.06 1.83 3.87
CA SER A 24 -7.43 1.34 3.72
C SER A 24 -7.89 0.82 5.06
N TYR A 25 -9.17 0.97 5.39
CA TYR A 25 -9.68 0.52 6.68
C TYR A 25 -11.07 -0.09 6.52
N SER A 26 -11.37 -0.99 7.43
CA SER A 26 -12.70 -1.54 7.65
C SER A 26 -13.17 -1.17 9.05
N LYS A 27 -14.27 -1.76 9.51
CA LYS A 27 -14.80 -1.52 10.86
C LYS A 27 -13.77 -1.84 11.95
N ASP A 28 -13.06 -2.97 11.78
CA ASP A 28 -12.21 -3.59 12.80
C ASP A 28 -10.78 -3.91 12.31
N ALA A 29 -10.39 -3.49 11.10
CA ALA A 29 -9.03 -3.63 10.59
C ALA A 29 -8.53 -2.36 9.88
N LEU A 30 -7.21 -2.16 9.87
CA LEU A 30 -6.52 -1.07 9.20
C LEU A 30 -5.33 -1.64 8.41
N LEU A 31 -5.23 -1.26 7.15
CA LEU A 31 -4.08 -1.49 6.29
C LEU A 31 -3.36 -0.15 6.07
N LEU A 32 -2.05 -0.16 6.28
CA LEU A 32 -1.14 0.92 5.90
C LEU A 32 -0.13 0.33 4.91
N VAL A 33 0.09 1.01 3.80
CA VAL A 33 1.00 0.54 2.74
C VAL A 33 1.95 1.65 2.33
N VAL A 34 3.23 1.29 2.22
CA VAL A 34 4.28 2.08 1.60
C VAL A 34 4.98 1.21 0.55
N ALA A 35 5.23 1.79 -0.62
CA ALA A 35 6.01 1.17 -1.68
C ALA A 35 7.06 2.17 -2.18
N ASP A 36 8.31 1.73 -2.29
CA ASP A 36 9.43 2.48 -2.85
C ASP A 36 9.74 1.92 -4.25
N GLY A 37 9.51 2.74 -5.27
CA GLY A 37 9.78 2.37 -6.64
C GLY A 37 11.28 2.38 -6.93
N MET A 38 11.83 1.25 -7.38
CA MET A 38 13.26 1.15 -7.67
C MET A 38 13.75 2.20 -8.69
N GLY A 39 14.66 3.07 -8.26
CA GLY A 39 15.36 4.03 -9.12
C GLY A 39 16.32 3.36 -10.10
N GLY A 40 16.55 3.99 -11.25
CA GLY A 40 17.41 3.47 -12.32
C GLY A 40 16.70 2.50 -13.28
N HIS A 41 15.47 2.10 -12.98
CA HIS A 41 14.58 1.40 -13.88
C HIS A 41 13.49 2.36 -14.38
N LYS A 42 13.05 2.21 -15.63
CA LYS A 42 11.91 2.99 -16.14
C LYS A 42 10.67 2.64 -15.32
N ASN A 43 9.90 3.65 -14.93
CA ASN A 43 8.56 3.53 -14.34
C ASN A 43 8.51 2.93 -12.93
N GLY A 44 9.53 3.11 -12.09
CA GLY A 44 9.51 2.68 -10.69
C GLY A 44 8.30 3.23 -9.91
N GLU A 45 7.86 4.45 -10.24
CA GLU A 45 6.67 5.08 -9.71
C GLU A 45 5.36 4.39 -10.13
N ILE A 46 5.34 3.73 -11.29
CA ILE A 46 4.19 2.92 -11.75
C ILE A 46 4.17 1.60 -11.00
N ALA A 47 5.32 0.97 -10.80
CA ALA A 47 5.43 -0.27 -10.01
C ALA A 47 4.99 -0.03 -8.55
N ALA A 48 5.48 1.05 -7.93
CA ALA A 48 5.04 1.45 -6.58
C ALA A 48 3.54 1.76 -6.53
N GLN A 49 2.99 2.40 -7.57
CA GLN A 49 1.55 2.67 -7.65
C GLN A 49 0.72 1.39 -7.77
N LEU A 50 1.15 0.45 -8.61
CA LEU A 50 0.49 -0.84 -8.76
C LEU A 50 0.49 -1.61 -7.44
N ALA A 51 1.63 -1.64 -6.75
CA ALA A 51 1.76 -2.29 -5.45
C ALA A 51 0.74 -1.76 -4.44
N VAL A 52 0.67 -0.44 -4.25
CA VAL A 52 -0.26 0.15 -3.27
C VAL A 52 -1.72 -0.07 -3.69
N THR A 53 -2.05 0.11 -4.98
CA THR A 53 -3.41 -0.06 -5.48
C THR A 53 -3.88 -1.50 -5.29
N THR A 54 -3.12 -2.49 -5.74
CA THR A 54 -3.44 -3.92 -5.61
C THR A 54 -3.72 -4.29 -4.15
N MET A 55 -2.86 -3.86 -3.22
CA MET A 55 -3.02 -4.14 -1.80
C MET A 55 -4.27 -3.48 -1.22
N THR A 56 -4.53 -2.21 -1.54
CA THR A 56 -5.71 -1.50 -1.03
C THR A 56 -7.02 -2.05 -1.55
N GLU A 57 -7.09 -2.42 -2.83
CA GLU A 57 -8.28 -2.99 -3.44
C GLU A 57 -8.58 -4.39 -2.90
N ALA A 58 -7.57 -5.24 -2.76
CA ALA A 58 -7.73 -6.55 -2.15
C ALA A 58 -8.22 -6.44 -0.70
N PHE A 59 -7.67 -5.49 0.06
CA PHE A 59 -8.09 -5.25 1.44
C PHE A 59 -9.56 -4.82 1.53
N GLN A 60 -10.00 -3.89 0.67
CA GLN A 60 -11.40 -3.45 0.65
C GLN A 60 -12.38 -4.60 0.37
N ARG A 61 -12.00 -5.57 -0.46
CA ARG A 61 -12.81 -6.76 -0.76
C ARG A 61 -12.84 -7.78 0.38
N LEU A 62 -11.71 -7.97 1.07
CA LEU A 62 -11.54 -9.09 2.01
C LEU A 62 -11.75 -8.71 3.48
N ALA A 63 -11.49 -7.47 3.88
CA ALA A 63 -11.55 -7.01 5.26
C ALA A 63 -12.98 -6.63 5.69
N VAL A 64 -13.94 -7.55 5.62
CA VAL A 64 -15.35 -7.28 5.93
C VAL A 64 -15.85 -8.20 7.06
N PRO A 65 -15.91 -7.76 8.34
CA PRO A 65 -15.38 -6.49 8.89
C PRO A 65 -13.87 -6.55 9.21
N THR A 66 -13.25 -7.72 9.14
CA THR A 66 -11.82 -7.95 9.44
C THR A 66 -11.23 -8.95 8.44
N LEU A 67 -9.91 -9.12 8.44
CA LEU A 67 -9.24 -10.19 7.70
C LEU A 67 -9.22 -11.47 8.54
N SER A 68 -9.49 -12.61 7.91
CA SER A 68 -9.41 -13.92 8.56
C SER A 68 -7.98 -14.28 8.99
N SER A 69 -6.99 -13.92 8.18
CA SER A 69 -5.56 -14.02 8.50
C SER A 69 -4.79 -12.88 7.83
N PRO A 70 -4.39 -11.84 8.59
CA PRO A 70 -3.61 -10.72 8.05
C PRO A 70 -2.29 -11.18 7.42
N ALA A 71 -1.59 -12.14 8.02
CA ALA A 71 -0.34 -12.67 7.49
C ALA A 71 -0.55 -13.35 6.12
N LYS A 72 -1.59 -14.18 6.00
CA LYS A 72 -1.93 -14.84 4.73
C LYS A 72 -2.32 -13.84 3.66
N PHE A 73 -3.13 -12.84 4.02
CA PHE A 73 -3.49 -11.73 3.13
C PHE A 73 -2.24 -11.03 2.57
N LEU A 74 -1.26 -10.70 3.42
CA LEU A 74 -0.02 -10.05 2.99
C LEU A 74 0.77 -10.94 2.02
N ILE A 75 0.98 -12.22 2.36
CA ILE A 75 1.74 -13.15 1.52
C ILE A 75 1.09 -13.30 0.15
N GLU A 76 -0.21 -13.54 0.10
CA GLU A 76 -0.93 -13.79 -1.16
C GLU A 76 -0.96 -12.56 -2.06
N ASN A 77 -1.14 -11.36 -1.50
CA ASN A 77 -1.29 -10.13 -2.30
C ASN A 77 0.05 -9.49 -2.68
N ILE A 78 1.10 -9.63 -1.87
CA ILE A 78 2.45 -9.15 -2.23
C ILE A 78 3.00 -9.98 -3.40
N GLN A 79 2.70 -11.28 -3.47
CA GLN A 79 3.14 -12.15 -4.57
C GLN A 79 2.43 -11.89 -5.91
N GLN A 80 1.35 -11.12 -5.92
CA GLN A 80 0.59 -10.77 -7.14
C GLN A 80 1.05 -9.46 -7.78
N VAL A 81 1.93 -8.71 -7.11
CA VAL A 81 2.54 -7.45 -7.59
C VAL A 81 3.88 -7.77 -8.25
#